data_AF-A0A961QTB0-F1
#
_entry.id   AF-A0A961QTB0-F1
#
_cell.length_a   1.000
_cell.length_b   1.000
_cell.length_c   1.000
_cell.angle_alpha   90.00
_cell.angle_beta   90.00
_cell.angle_gamma   90.00
#
_symmetry.space_group_name_H-M   'P 1'
#
loop_
_entity.id
_entity.type
_entity.pdbx_description
1 polymer ?
#
loop_
_entity_poly.entity_id
_entity_poly.type
_entity_poly.pdbx_seq_one_letter_code
_entity_poly.pdbx_strand_id
1 'polypeptide(L)'
;VMGLVIGVAVHGMPIGDAFETYSILTVGDGLVTQIPAVIISIATAMLLSKGGVLGSTDRALISQLGGYPMALATVAVLMALFAFIPGLPFLPFLIGAASLGGAAWLARSAKKAEEERAATPAPGAEAPARRSLGDLLDVDEIHMEFAPNLVPVVMDSATGLDARIVNMRNHIASEFGLILPEIRLTDNPGLYPASYAIRIQGVEAARR
;
A
#
# COMPACT_ATOMS: atom_id res chain seq x y z
N VAL A 1 -30.53 21.81 -2.17
CA VAL A 1 -31.04 22.75 -3.20
C VAL A 1 -32.52 22.54 -3.49
N MET A 2 -32.98 21.35 -3.87
CA MET A 2 -34.43 21.10 -4.10
C MET A 2 -35.30 21.35 -2.87
N GLY A 3 -34.84 20.97 -1.66
CA GLY A 3 -35.56 21.29 -0.42
C GLY A 3 -35.78 22.79 -0.21
N LEU A 4 -34.77 23.62 -0.50
CA LEU A 4 -34.86 25.08 -0.41
C LEU A 4 -35.88 25.64 -1.43
N VAL A 5 -35.86 25.15 -2.68
CA VAL A 5 -36.82 25.56 -3.73
C VAL A 5 -38.25 25.21 -3.31
N ILE A 6 -38.48 24.00 -2.80
CA ILE A 6 -39.80 23.56 -2.32
C ILE A 6 -40.24 24.36 -1.08
N GLY A 7 -39.33 24.69 -0.17
CA GLY A 7 -39.61 25.50 1.00
C GLY A 7 -40.12 26.90 0.65
N VAL A 8 -39.45 27.56 -0.30
CA VAL A 8 -39.80 28.94 -0.70
C VAL A 8 -40.96 28.96 -1.69
N ALA A 9 -40.93 28.14 -2.74
CA ALA A 9 -41.89 28.22 -3.84
C ALA A 9 -43.22 27.50 -3.57
N VAL A 10 -43.22 26.43 -2.75
CA VAL A 10 -44.43 25.63 -2.47
C VAL A 10 -44.98 25.89 -1.07
N HIS A 11 -44.11 25.93 -0.06
CA HIS A 11 -44.54 26.11 1.33
C HIS A 11 -44.62 27.58 1.76
N GLY A 12 -44.23 28.53 0.90
CA GLY A 12 -44.28 29.96 1.17
C GLY A 12 -43.41 30.41 2.35
N MET A 13 -42.41 29.61 2.74
CA MET A 13 -41.53 29.97 3.85
C MET A 13 -40.62 31.15 3.49
N PRO A 14 -40.31 32.03 4.47
CA PRO A 14 -39.22 32.99 4.33
C PRO A 14 -37.92 32.27 3.96
N ILE A 15 -37.12 32.90 3.08
CA ILE A 15 -35.91 32.26 2.54
C ILE A 15 -34.90 31.87 3.62
N GLY A 16 -34.83 32.63 4.72
CA GLY A 16 -33.98 32.32 5.87
C GLY A 16 -34.42 31.04 6.60
N ASP A 17 -35.70 30.95 6.95
CA ASP A 17 -36.27 29.80 7.66
C ASP A 17 -36.20 28.52 6.81
N ALA A 18 -36.46 28.64 5.50
CA ALA A 18 -36.30 27.55 4.56
C ALA A 18 -34.83 27.11 4.43
N PHE A 19 -33.89 28.05 4.46
CA PHE A 19 -32.46 27.74 4.41
C PHE A 19 -32.00 26.98 5.65
N GLU A 20 -32.36 27.44 6.84
CA GLU A 20 -32.02 26.77 8.10
C GLU A 20 -32.63 25.37 8.17
N THR A 21 -33.95 25.25 7.99
CA THR A 21 -34.69 23.99 8.14
C THR A 21 -34.21 22.92 7.16
N TYR A 22 -34.14 23.25 5.87
CA TYR A 22 -33.76 22.26 4.86
C TYR A 22 -32.25 22.00 4.85
N SER A 23 -31.40 22.90 5.34
CA SER A 23 -29.97 22.60 5.54
C SER A 23 -29.77 21.59 6.67
N ILE A 24 -30.46 21.75 7.80
CA ILE A 24 -30.38 20.80 8.93
C ILE A 24 -30.88 19.42 8.50
N LEU A 25 -32.02 19.34 7.79
CA LEU A 25 -32.55 18.07 7.29
C LEU A 25 -31.61 17.39 6.28
N THR A 26 -30.97 18.17 5.40
CA THR A 26 -30.01 17.63 4.41
C THR A 26 -28.74 17.10 5.08
N VAL A 27 -28.19 17.83 6.06
CA VAL A 27 -27.03 17.38 6.84
C VAL A 27 -27.38 16.14 7.65
N GLY A 28 -28.57 16.10 8.26
CA GLY A 28 -29.06 14.95 9.00
C GLY A 28 -29.18 13.69 8.14
N ASP A 29 -29.79 13.80 6.96
CA ASP A 29 -29.89 12.68 6.01
C ASP A 29 -28.50 12.17 5.57
N GLY A 30 -27.57 13.10 5.32
CA GLY A 30 -26.18 12.77 5.03
C GLY A 30 -25.50 11.99 6.17
N LEU A 31 -25.66 12.41 7.42
CA LEU A 31 -25.09 11.72 8.58
C LEU A 31 -25.71 10.33 8.81
N VAL A 32 -27.04 10.22 8.71
CA VAL A 32 -27.76 8.95 8.91
C VAL A 32 -27.38 7.91 7.86
N THR A 33 -27.10 8.34 6.63
CA THR A 33 -26.71 7.45 5.53
C THR A 33 -25.21 7.17 5.49
N GLN A 34 -24.36 8.14 5.79
CA GLN A 34 -22.90 8.00 5.66
C GLN A 34 -22.26 7.24 6.83
N ILE A 35 -22.69 7.45 8.08
CA ILE A 35 -22.07 6.75 9.22
C ILE A 35 -22.16 5.22 9.03
N PRO A 36 -23.34 4.63 8.75
CA PRO A 36 -23.43 3.19 8.53
C PRO A 36 -22.66 2.74 7.29
N ALA A 37 -22.71 3.51 6.20
CA ALA A 37 -22.01 3.18 4.96
C ALA A 37 -20.49 3.06 5.17
N VAL A 38 -19.90 3.99 5.92
CA VAL A 38 -18.46 3.95 6.24
C VAL A 38 -18.12 2.74 7.11
N ILE A 39 -18.94 2.42 8.11
CA ILE A 39 -18.74 1.25 8.98
C ILE A 39 -18.78 -0.04 8.15
N ILE A 40 -19.78 -0.19 7.28
CA ILE A 40 -19.91 -1.37 6.41
C ILE A 40 -18.74 -1.47 5.43
N SER A 41 -18.32 -0.34 4.86
CA SER A 41 -17.18 -0.29 3.93
C SER A 41 -15.88 -0.73 4.60
N ILE A 42 -15.57 -0.20 5.79
CA ILE A 42 -14.38 -0.59 6.57
C ILE A 42 -14.45 -2.06 6.98
N ALA A 43 -15.60 -2.53 7.47
CA ALA A 43 -15.79 -3.92 7.84
C ALA A 43 -15.57 -4.86 6.65
N THR A 44 -16.08 -4.50 5.46
CA THR A 44 -15.90 -5.25 4.23
C THR A 44 -14.42 -5.25 3.78
N ALA A 45 -13.75 -4.10 3.85
CA ALA A 45 -12.33 -3.99 3.54
C ALA A 45 -11.47 -4.86 4.48
N MET A 46 -11.81 -4.91 5.77
CA MET A 46 -11.16 -5.78 6.75
C MET A 46 -11.42 -7.28 6.50
N LEU A 47 -12.64 -7.64 6.08
CA LEU A 47 -12.96 -9.03 5.71
C LEU A 47 -12.17 -9.47 4.48
N LEU A 48 -12.02 -8.60 3.47
CA LEU A 48 -11.30 -8.89 2.24
C LEU A 48 -9.78 -8.96 2.43
N SER A 49 -9.21 -8.16 3.34
CA SER A 49 -7.74 -8.12 3.54
C SER A 49 -7.18 -9.37 4.26
N LYS A 50 -8.04 -10.17 4.90
CA LYS A 50 -7.63 -11.38 5.65
C LYS A 50 -7.08 -12.51 4.76
N GLY A 51 -7.20 -12.40 3.43
CA GLY A 51 -6.70 -13.40 2.48
C GLY A 51 -5.20 -13.34 2.17
N GLY A 52 -4.47 -12.27 2.52
CA GLY A 52 -3.10 -12.06 2.02
C GLY A 52 -2.07 -11.46 2.98
N VAL A 53 -2.41 -11.13 4.23
CA VAL A 53 -1.48 -10.49 5.18
C VAL A 53 -1.17 -11.42 6.36
N LEU A 54 0.04 -11.98 6.40
CA LEU A 54 0.58 -12.68 7.57
C LEU A 54 0.92 -11.66 8.66
N GLY A 55 0.08 -11.55 9.69
CA GLY A 55 0.31 -10.66 10.83
C GLY A 55 -0.97 -10.20 11.52
N SER A 56 -0.83 -9.34 12.53
CA SER A 56 -1.99 -8.76 13.22
C SER A 56 -2.61 -7.64 12.37
N THR A 57 -3.90 -7.76 12.06
CA THR A 57 -4.64 -6.87 11.14
C THR A 57 -4.58 -5.40 11.60
N ASP A 58 -4.53 -5.16 12.91
CA ASP A 58 -4.37 -3.85 13.53
C ASP A 58 -3.07 -3.15 13.10
N ARG A 59 -1.94 -3.86 13.08
CA ARG A 59 -0.64 -3.28 12.71
C ARG A 59 -0.56 -2.98 11.23
N ALA A 60 -1.08 -3.86 10.39
CA ALA A 60 -1.15 -3.64 8.95
C ALA A 60 -2.05 -2.45 8.60
N LEU A 61 -3.17 -2.28 9.31
CA LEU A 61 -4.07 -1.15 9.11
C LEU A 61 -3.41 0.17 9.54
N ILE A 62 -2.76 0.18 10.70
CA ILE A 62 -2.03 1.36 11.20
C ILE A 62 -0.86 1.72 10.27
N SER A 63 -0.11 0.75 9.75
CA SER A 63 1.00 1.01 8.83
C SER A 63 0.53 1.56 7.48
N GLN A 64 -0.60 1.08 6.95
CA GLN A 64 -1.17 1.58 5.70
C GLN A 64 -1.74 3.00 5.84
N LEU A 65 -2.52 3.27 6.89
CA LEU A 65 -3.05 4.62 7.18
C LEU A 65 -1.92 5.61 7.47
N GLY A 66 -0.89 5.18 8.23
CA GLY A 66 0.29 5.98 8.55
C GLY A 66 1.24 6.22 7.37
N GLY A 67 1.19 5.39 6.32
CA GLY A 67 2.07 5.47 5.15
C GLY A 67 1.89 6.71 4.28
N TYR A 68 0.78 7.44 4.46
CA TYR A 68 0.42 8.63 3.69
C TYR A 68 0.34 9.89 4.57
N PRO A 69 1.50 10.46 5.01
CA PRO A 69 1.54 11.61 5.91
C PRO A 69 0.84 12.85 5.34
N MET A 70 0.86 13.04 4.01
CA MET A 70 0.15 14.15 3.36
C MET A 70 -1.37 14.04 3.52
N ALA A 71 -1.94 12.84 3.38
CA ALA A 71 -3.37 12.63 3.56
C ALA A 71 -3.80 12.93 5.00
N LEU A 72 -3.04 12.45 5.99
CA LEU A 72 -3.28 12.74 7.41
C LEU A 72 -3.21 14.24 7.71
N ALA A 73 -2.23 14.95 7.14
CA ALA A 73 -2.10 16.40 7.32
C ALA A 73 -3.28 17.16 6.70
N THR A 74 -3.76 16.78 5.51
CA THR A 74 -4.92 17.40 4.88
C THR A 74 -6.17 17.27 5.74
N VAL A 75 -6.43 16.07 6.28
CA VAL A 75 -7.59 15.84 7.16
C VAL A 75 -7.45 16.65 8.46
N ALA A 76 -6.24 16.70 9.04
CA ALA A 76 -5.98 17.49 10.24
C ALA A 76 -6.31 18.99 10.04
N VAL A 77 -5.91 19.56 8.89
CA VAL A 77 -6.23 20.95 8.53
C VAL A 77 -7.74 21.16 8.36
N LEU A 78 -8.43 20.25 7.66
CA LEU A 78 -9.88 20.33 7.49
C LEU A 78 -10.60 20.25 8.84
N MET A 79 -10.19 19.35 9.74
CA MET A 79 -10.75 19.27 11.09
C MET A 79 -10.52 20.55 11.88
N ALA A 80 -9.33 21.16 11.79
CA ALA A 80 -9.06 22.44 12.43
C ALA A 80 -9.97 23.55 11.89
N LEU A 81 -10.18 23.61 10.57
CA LEU A 81 -11.10 24.58 9.96
C LEU A 81 -12.55 24.37 10.44
N PHE A 82 -13.00 23.13 10.52
CA PHE A 82 -14.35 22.79 11.02
C PHE A 82 -14.55 23.11 12.50
N ALA A 83 -13.50 23.06 13.32
CA ALA A 83 -13.59 23.45 14.73
C ALA A 83 -14.08 24.89 14.88
N PHE A 84 -13.71 25.80 13.97
CA PHE A 84 -14.10 27.21 14.02
C PHE A 84 -15.48 27.52 13.42
N ILE A 85 -16.18 26.52 12.88
CA ILE A 85 -17.54 26.71 12.36
C ILE A 85 -18.53 26.75 13.54
N PRO A 86 -19.29 27.85 13.73
CA PRO A 86 -20.27 27.94 14.80
C PRO A 86 -21.35 26.86 14.63
N GLY A 87 -21.69 26.18 15.73
CA GLY A 87 -22.65 25.07 15.75
C GLY A 87 -22.01 23.67 15.71
N LEU A 88 -20.72 23.55 15.37
CA LEU A 88 -19.98 22.30 15.50
C LEU A 88 -19.27 22.19 16.87
N PRO A 89 -19.10 20.96 17.40
CA PRO A 89 -18.43 20.75 18.67
C PRO A 89 -16.92 21.03 18.56
N PHE A 90 -16.46 22.17 19.08
CA PHE A 90 -15.08 22.63 18.97
C PHE A 90 -14.03 21.61 19.47
N LEU A 91 -14.25 21.04 20.67
CA LEU A 91 -13.26 20.16 21.33
C LEU A 91 -12.94 18.89 20.52
N PRO A 92 -13.93 18.08 20.08
CA PRO A 92 -13.67 16.89 19.28
C PRO A 92 -12.90 17.16 17.98
N PHE A 93 -13.25 18.24 17.27
CA PHE A 93 -12.56 18.60 16.03
C PHE A 93 -11.12 19.03 16.28
N LEU A 94 -10.87 19.80 17.35
CA LEU A 94 -9.51 20.24 17.69
C LEU A 94 -8.63 19.06 18.17
N ILE A 95 -9.19 18.14 18.97
CA ILE A 95 -8.48 16.93 19.41
C ILE A 95 -8.12 16.05 18.21
N GLY A 96 -9.06 15.85 17.28
CA GLY A 96 -8.81 15.09 16.06
C GLY A 96 -7.78 15.76 15.14
N ALA A 97 -7.86 17.09 14.99
CA ALA A 97 -6.87 17.85 14.23
C ALA A 97 -5.46 17.71 14.84
N ALA A 98 -5.33 17.83 16.16
CA ALA A 98 -4.06 17.69 16.86
C ALA A 98 -3.49 16.26 16.76
N SER A 99 -4.33 15.24 16.93
CA SER A 99 -3.90 13.84 16.87
C SER A 99 -3.45 13.43 15.46
N LEU A 100 -4.23 13.78 14.43
CA LEU A 100 -3.89 13.48 13.03
C LEU A 100 -2.69 14.33 12.56
N GLY A 101 -2.60 15.59 12.97
CA GLY A 101 -1.46 16.45 12.69
C GLY A 101 -0.17 15.92 13.33
N GLY A 102 -0.25 15.47 14.58
CA GLY A 102 0.84 14.76 15.26
C GLY A 102 1.25 13.50 14.52
N ALA A 103 0.29 12.63 14.17
CA ALA A 103 0.56 11.40 13.43
C ALA A 103 1.22 11.67 12.07
N ALA A 104 0.76 12.69 11.33
CA ALA A 104 1.37 13.11 10.07
C ALA A 104 2.82 13.57 10.24
N TRP A 105 3.11 14.32 11.31
CA TRP A 105 4.47 14.79 11.61
C TRP A 105 5.41 13.64 11.98
N LEU A 106 4.96 12.70 12.81
CA LEU A 106 5.73 11.49 13.14
C LEU A 106 6.00 10.64 11.89
N ALA A 107 4.97 10.38 11.07
CA ALA A 107 5.10 9.58 9.85
C ALA A 107 6.04 10.21 8.82
N ARG A 108 6.02 11.54 8.66
CA ARG A 108 6.95 12.26 7.79
C ARG A 108 8.39 12.20 8.30
N SER A 109 8.58 12.28 9.62
CA SER A 109 9.91 12.20 10.23
C SER A 109 10.51 10.80 10.10
N ALA A 110 9.70 9.75 10.23
CA ALA A 110 10.12 8.37 10.00
C ALA A 110 10.56 8.13 8.55
N LYS A 111 9.77 8.59 7.56
CA LYS A 111 10.14 8.52 6.14
C LYS A 111 11.44 9.26 5.83
N LYS A 112 11.60 10.46 6.38
CA LYS A 112 12.82 11.25 6.17
C LYS A 112 14.07 10.56 6.76
N ALA A 113 13.95 9.94 7.94
CA ALA A 113 15.04 9.20 8.57
C ALA A 113 15.43 7.93 7.79
N GLU A 114 14.46 7.29 7.14
CA GLU A 114 14.68 6.14 6.26
C GLU A 114 15.36 6.56 4.95
N GLU A 115 14.94 7.68 4.35
CA GLU A 115 15.60 8.29 3.20
C GLU A 115 17.05 8.73 3.52
N GLU A 116 17.31 9.30 4.70
CA GLU A 116 18.65 9.68 5.15
C GLU A 116 19.55 8.45 5.43
N ARG A 117 18.98 7.35 5.93
CA ARG A 117 19.70 6.07 6.09
C ARG A 117 20.02 5.41 4.76
N ALA A 118 19.12 5.48 3.79
CA ALA A 118 19.35 4.97 2.44
C ALA A 118 20.41 5.78 1.66
N ALA A 119 20.60 7.06 2.03
CA ALA A 119 21.62 7.94 1.44
C ALA A 119 23.03 7.75 2.03
N THR A 120 23.19 6.97 3.11
CA THR A 120 24.50 6.66 3.70
C THR A 120 24.87 5.22 3.34
N PRO A 121 25.92 4.95 2.53
CA PRO A 121 26.33 3.58 2.26
C PRO A 121 26.90 2.99 3.56
N ALA A 122 26.16 2.09 4.20
CA ALA A 122 26.66 1.34 5.34
C ALA A 122 27.73 0.34 4.87
N PRO A 123 28.95 0.34 5.43
CA PRO A 123 29.92 -0.71 5.16
C PRO A 123 29.60 -1.93 6.03
N GLY A 124 29.05 -2.97 5.40
CA GLY A 124 29.22 -4.35 5.84
C GLY A 124 28.13 -4.96 6.73
N ALA A 125 27.83 -6.22 6.39
CA ALA A 125 27.16 -7.28 7.13
C ALA A 125 25.62 -7.27 7.16
N GLU A 126 25.01 -7.88 6.13
CA GLU A 126 23.87 -8.76 6.35
C GLU A 126 24.33 -10.21 6.26
N ALA A 127 24.36 -10.88 7.41
CA ALA A 127 24.29 -12.33 7.46
C ALA A 127 22.96 -12.76 6.82
N PRO A 128 22.90 -13.87 6.06
CA PRO A 128 21.66 -14.28 5.40
C PRO A 128 20.59 -14.51 6.47
N ALA A 129 19.52 -13.71 6.40
CA ALA A 129 18.35 -13.86 7.24
C ALA A 129 17.85 -15.32 7.14
N ARG A 130 17.69 -15.98 8.29
CA ARG A 130 17.10 -17.32 8.34
C ARG A 130 15.67 -17.23 7.81
N ARG A 131 15.43 -17.88 6.67
CA ARG A 131 14.12 -17.96 6.01
C ARG A 131 13.05 -18.39 7.02
N SER A 132 11.95 -17.64 7.09
CA SER A 132 10.79 -18.02 7.89
C SER A 132 10.01 -19.14 7.18
N LEU A 133 9.17 -19.88 7.91
CA LEU A 133 8.33 -20.93 7.30
C LEU A 133 7.37 -20.36 6.25
N GLY A 134 6.99 -19.08 6.36
CA GLY A 134 6.18 -18.38 5.36
C GLY A 134 6.92 -18.09 4.06
N ASP A 135 8.23 -17.82 4.13
CA ASP A 135 9.08 -17.59 2.93
C ASP A 135 9.33 -18.86 2.12
N LEU A 136 9.04 -20.04 2.69
CA LEU A 136 9.05 -21.32 1.97
C LEU A 136 7.77 -21.56 1.17
N LEU A 137 6.69 -20.81 1.45
CA LEU A 137 5.41 -20.87 0.75
C LEU A 137 5.24 -19.74 -0.28
N ASP A 138 6.12 -18.72 -0.27
CA ASP A 138 6.20 -17.73 -1.33
C ASP A 138 6.98 -18.35 -2.50
N VAL A 139 6.23 -19.00 -3.38
CA VAL A 139 6.81 -19.72 -4.51
C VAL A 139 7.12 -18.72 -5.61
N ASP A 140 8.41 -18.56 -5.90
CA ASP A 140 8.86 -17.74 -7.00
C ASP A 140 8.22 -18.19 -8.33
N GLU A 141 7.65 -17.23 -9.07
CA GLU A 141 6.97 -17.53 -10.34
C GLU A 141 7.93 -18.16 -11.35
N ILE A 142 9.16 -17.64 -11.43
CA ILE A 142 10.27 -18.19 -12.19
C ILE A 142 11.55 -18.09 -11.35
N HIS A 143 12.18 -19.23 -11.11
CA HIS A 143 13.38 -19.36 -10.29
C HIS A 143 14.42 -20.18 -11.01
N MET A 144 15.63 -19.66 -11.14
CA MET A 144 16.75 -20.38 -11.73
C MET A 144 17.82 -20.63 -10.66
N GLU A 145 18.13 -21.91 -10.48
CA GLU A 145 19.14 -22.41 -9.57
C GLU A 145 20.37 -22.85 -10.34
N PHE A 146 21.56 -22.55 -9.84
CA PHE A 146 22.82 -22.97 -10.45
C PHE A 146 23.76 -23.58 -9.42
N ALA A 147 24.60 -24.50 -9.89
CA ALA A 147 25.66 -25.05 -9.07
C ALA A 147 26.64 -23.93 -8.63
N PRO A 148 27.22 -23.99 -7.42
CA PRO A 148 28.08 -22.92 -6.89
C PRO A 148 29.26 -22.54 -7.80
N ASN A 149 29.73 -23.46 -8.63
CA ASN A 149 30.82 -23.22 -9.58
C ASN A 149 30.42 -22.38 -10.81
N LEU A 150 29.12 -22.15 -11.04
CA LEU A 150 28.63 -21.28 -12.10
C LEU A 150 28.36 -19.85 -11.62
N VAL A 151 28.30 -19.60 -10.31
CA VAL A 151 28.03 -18.28 -9.73
C VAL A 151 28.92 -17.18 -10.32
N PRO A 152 30.25 -17.35 -10.44
CA PRO A 152 31.11 -16.29 -10.98
C PRO A 152 30.83 -15.96 -12.45
N VAL A 153 30.35 -16.94 -13.22
CA VAL A 153 30.03 -16.76 -14.66
C VAL A 153 28.67 -16.10 -14.83
N VAL A 154 27.69 -16.50 -14.01
CA VAL A 154 26.33 -15.95 -14.04
C VAL A 154 26.32 -14.49 -13.57
N MET A 155 27.14 -14.15 -12.57
CA MET A 155 27.24 -12.82 -11.97
C MET A 155 28.31 -11.91 -12.63
N ASP A 156 28.87 -12.31 -13.76
CA ASP A 156 29.85 -11.50 -14.48
C ASP A 156 29.22 -10.20 -15.01
N SER A 157 29.86 -9.05 -14.80
CA SER A 157 29.27 -7.76 -15.14
C SER A 157 29.21 -7.48 -16.65
N ALA A 158 30.04 -8.15 -17.46
CA ALA A 158 30.10 -7.95 -18.91
C ALA A 158 29.31 -9.01 -19.70
N THR A 159 29.29 -10.25 -19.21
CA THR A 159 28.74 -11.42 -19.91
C THR A 159 27.69 -12.18 -19.11
N GLY A 160 27.40 -11.72 -17.89
CA GLY A 160 26.47 -12.35 -16.96
C GLY A 160 25.03 -12.38 -17.45
N LEU A 161 24.22 -13.05 -16.65
CA LEU A 161 22.88 -13.46 -17.06
C LEU A 161 21.87 -12.32 -16.94
N ASP A 162 22.12 -11.32 -16.09
CA ASP A 162 21.19 -10.22 -15.83
C ASP A 162 20.82 -9.45 -17.09
N ALA A 163 21.82 -9.02 -17.89
CA ALA A 163 21.59 -8.31 -19.14
C ALA A 163 20.85 -9.18 -20.18
N ARG A 164 21.12 -10.49 -20.19
CA ARG A 164 20.47 -11.44 -21.10
C ARG A 164 19.01 -11.66 -20.70
N ILE A 165 18.71 -11.75 -19.41
CA ILE A 165 17.36 -11.87 -18.87
C ILE A 165 16.53 -10.64 -19.26
N VAL A 166 17.07 -9.43 -19.07
CA VAL A 166 16.36 -8.19 -19.44
C VAL A 166 16.05 -8.18 -20.94
N ASN A 167 17.02 -8.51 -21.79
CA ASN A 167 16.80 -8.56 -23.24
C ASN A 167 15.76 -9.61 -23.64
N MET A 168 15.80 -10.80 -23.03
CA MET A 168 14.82 -11.86 -23.28
C MET A 168 13.40 -11.43 -22.84
N ARG A 169 13.26 -10.81 -21.66
CA ARG A 169 11.97 -10.31 -21.16
C ARG A 169 11.39 -9.26 -22.10
N ASN A 170 12.22 -8.32 -22.57
CA ASN A 170 11.80 -7.31 -23.54
C ASN A 170 11.36 -7.92 -24.87
N HIS A 171 12.12 -8.91 -25.36
CA HIS A 171 11.80 -9.62 -26.58
C HIS A 171 10.45 -10.35 -26.48
N ILE A 172 10.22 -11.10 -25.40
CA ILE A 172 8.96 -11.80 -25.18
C ILE A 172 7.78 -10.83 -25.07
N ALA A 173 7.96 -9.71 -24.37
CA ALA A 173 6.95 -8.67 -24.30
C ALA A 173 6.64 -8.08 -25.69
N SER A 174 7.66 -7.82 -26.52
CA SER A 174 7.46 -7.23 -27.85
C SER A 174 6.84 -8.18 -28.87
N GLU A 175 7.18 -9.48 -28.81
CA GLU A 175 6.80 -10.45 -29.84
C GLU A 175 5.49 -11.17 -29.49
N PHE A 176 5.29 -11.47 -28.20
CA PHE A 176 4.14 -12.26 -27.74
C PHE A 176 3.14 -11.44 -26.90
N GLY A 177 3.43 -10.18 -26.59
CA GLY A 177 2.55 -9.32 -25.79
C GLY A 177 2.44 -9.72 -24.32
N LEU A 178 3.34 -10.59 -23.84
CA LEU A 178 3.34 -11.12 -22.49
C LEU A 178 4.49 -10.51 -21.67
N ILE A 179 4.17 -9.90 -20.53
CA ILE A 179 5.17 -9.39 -19.60
C ILE A 179 5.59 -10.54 -18.66
N LEU A 180 6.83 -11.02 -18.80
CA LEU A 180 7.37 -12.01 -17.89
C LEU A 180 7.65 -11.41 -16.50
N PRO A 181 7.36 -12.14 -15.41
CA PRO A 181 7.70 -11.75 -14.05
C PRO A 181 9.22 -11.68 -13.84
N GLU A 182 9.64 -11.23 -12.67
CA GLU A 182 11.04 -11.24 -12.30
C GLU A 182 11.56 -12.69 -12.16
N ILE A 183 12.78 -12.92 -12.65
CA ILE A 183 13.43 -14.23 -12.58
C ILE A 183 14.42 -14.17 -11.43
N ARG A 184 14.19 -14.96 -10.38
CA ARG A 184 15.11 -15.05 -9.24
C ARG A 184 16.28 -15.96 -9.57
N LEU A 185 17.48 -15.57 -9.18
CA LEU A 185 18.73 -16.30 -9.38
C LEU A 185 19.31 -16.71 -8.03
N THR A 186 19.54 -18.00 -7.78
CA THR A 186 20.19 -18.46 -6.55
C THR A 186 21.15 -19.60 -6.81
N ASP A 187 22.17 -19.76 -5.96
CA ASP A 187 22.98 -20.95 -5.95
C ASP A 187 22.29 -22.10 -5.18
N ASN A 188 22.48 -23.33 -5.66
CA ASN A 188 22.02 -24.54 -4.98
C ASN A 188 23.18 -25.55 -4.89
N PRO A 189 23.77 -25.74 -3.69
CA PRO A 189 24.85 -26.71 -3.47
C PRO A 189 24.49 -28.17 -3.74
N GLY A 190 23.19 -28.49 -3.83
CA GLY A 190 22.70 -29.83 -4.16
C GLY A 190 22.69 -30.15 -5.65
N LEU A 191 23.00 -29.18 -6.53
CA LEU A 191 23.09 -29.40 -7.97
C LEU A 191 24.43 -30.04 -8.36
N TYR A 192 24.41 -30.84 -9.43
CA TYR A 192 25.63 -31.41 -10.02
C TYR A 192 26.57 -30.28 -10.49
N PRO A 193 27.89 -30.47 -10.46
CA PRO A 193 28.83 -29.46 -10.94
C PRO A 193 28.51 -29.02 -12.37
N ALA A 194 28.56 -27.71 -12.60
CA ALA A 194 28.23 -27.10 -13.90
C ALA A 194 26.80 -27.35 -14.40
N SER A 195 25.88 -27.71 -13.49
CA SER A 195 24.46 -27.84 -13.81
C SER A 195 23.64 -26.64 -13.32
N TYR A 196 22.50 -26.43 -13.96
CA TYR A 196 21.48 -25.47 -13.56
C TYR A 196 20.08 -26.09 -13.68
N ALA A 197 19.14 -25.59 -12.90
CA ALA A 197 17.74 -25.96 -12.95
C ALA A 197 16.86 -24.72 -13.06
N ILE A 198 15.81 -24.80 -13.87
CA ILE A 198 14.79 -23.77 -14.01
C ILE A 198 13.53 -24.32 -13.36
N ARG A 199 12.98 -23.57 -12.41
CA ARG A 199 11.74 -23.85 -11.72
C ARG A 199 10.71 -22.79 -12.11
N ILE A 200 9.49 -23.22 -12.40
CA ILE A 200 8.35 -22.35 -12.64
C ILE A 200 7.30 -22.71 -11.60
N GLN A 201 6.86 -21.72 -10.80
CA GLN A 201 5.92 -21.96 -9.71
C GLN A 201 6.38 -23.13 -8.82
N GLY A 202 7.70 -23.16 -8.51
CA GLY A 202 8.31 -24.16 -7.64
C GLY A 202 8.48 -25.56 -8.25
N VAL A 203 8.01 -25.81 -9.48
CA VAL A 203 8.17 -27.08 -10.20
C VAL A 203 9.36 -27.00 -11.14
N GLU A 204 10.24 -28.00 -11.12
CA GLU A 204 11.35 -28.10 -12.05
C GLU A 204 10.84 -28.28 -13.49
N ALA A 205 11.05 -27.24 -14.31
CA ALA A 205 10.66 -27.22 -15.72
C ALA A 205 11.79 -27.69 -16.64
N ALA A 206 13.05 -27.44 -16.26
CA ALA A 206 14.21 -27.84 -17.02
C ALA A 206 15.45 -28.00 -16.12
N ARG A 207 16.37 -28.90 -16.52
CA ARG A 207 17.68 -29.10 -15.88
C ARG A 207 18.71 -29.45 -16.94
N ARG A 208 19.93 -28.93 -16.78
CA ARG A 208 21.09 -29.30 -17.59
C ARG A 208 22.34 -29.31 -16.75
#